data_AF-A0A7K4KMD0-F1
#
_entry.id   AF-A0A7K4KMD0-F1
#
_cell.length_a   1.000
_cell.length_b   1.000
_cell.length_c   1.000
_cell.angle_alpha   90.00
_cell.angle_beta   90.00
_cell.angle_gamma   90.00
#
_symmetry.space_group_name_H-M   'P 1'
#
loop_
_entity.id
_entity.type
_entity.pdbx_description
1 polymer ?
#
loop_
_entity_poly.entity_id
_entity_poly.type
_entity_poly.pdbx_seq_one_letter_code
_entity_poly.pdbx_strand_id
1 'polypeptide(L)'
;MERVYEKALPEERLFGILPNCGHAFCLGCIRQWRRSRDFEASIIKACPECRVTSSYYIPHKYWVTDADEKGKLIETFKARTG
;
A
#
# COMPACT_ATOMS: atom_id res chain seq x y z
N MET A 1 1.77 0.25 -19.25
CA MET A 1 1.17 0.51 -17.92
C MET A 1 0.02 -0.48 -17.75
N GLU A 2 0.24 -1.56 -17.00
CA GLU A 2 -0.81 -2.55 -16.74
C GLU A 2 -1.86 -1.99 -15.77
N ARG A 3 -3.13 -2.02 -16.18
CA ARG A 3 -4.24 -1.55 -15.34
C ARG A 3 -4.59 -2.63 -14.33
N VAL A 4 -4.51 -2.29 -13.05
CA VAL A 4 -4.81 -3.19 -11.92
C VAL A 4 -6.20 -3.84 -12.01
N TYR A 5 -7.16 -3.16 -12.65
CA TYR A 5 -8.52 -3.67 -12.90
C TYR A 5 -8.58 -4.87 -13.86
N GLU A 6 -7.57 -5.06 -14.72
CA GLU A 6 -7.53 -6.10 -15.74
C GLU A 6 -6.87 -7.39 -15.23
N LYS A 7 -6.39 -7.41 -13.98
CA LYS A 7 -5.79 -8.61 -13.39
C LYS A 7 -6.83 -9.70 -13.15
N ALA A 8 -6.42 -10.93 -13.48
CA ALA A 8 -7.26 -12.13 -13.46
C ALA A 8 -7.75 -12.49 -12.06
N LEU A 9 -6.98 -12.17 -11.02
CA LEU A 9 -7.33 -12.49 -9.64
C LEU A 9 -8.02 -11.29 -8.97
N PRO A 10 -9.23 -11.47 -8.40
CA PRO A 10 -9.93 -10.41 -7.67
C PRO A 10 -9.12 -9.91 -6.45
N GLU A 11 -8.25 -10.76 -5.91
CA GLU A 11 -7.34 -10.49 -4.80
C GLU A 11 -6.21 -9.50 -5.18
N GLU A 12 -5.83 -9.48 -6.46
CA GLU A 12 -4.85 -8.54 -7.01
C GLU A 12 -5.45 -7.18 -7.39
N ARG A 13 -6.78 -7.05 -7.34
CA ARG A 13 -7.50 -5.77 -7.53
C ARG A 13 -7.55 -4.91 -6.27
N LEU A 14 -6.86 -5.33 -5.22
CA LEU A 14 -6.73 -4.56 -3.99
C LEU A 14 -5.51 -3.64 -4.07
N PHE A 15 -5.61 -2.50 -3.43
CA PHE A 15 -4.56 -1.53 -3.27
C PHE A 15 -4.04 -1.55 -1.83
N GLY A 16 -2.72 -1.63 -1.67
CA GLY A 16 -2.06 -1.37 -0.40
C GLY A 16 -1.88 0.13 -0.22
N ILE A 17 -2.69 0.73 0.65
CA ILE A 17 -2.60 2.15 1.01
C ILE A 17 -1.56 2.30 2.12
N LEU A 18 -0.57 3.17 1.92
CA LEU A 18 0.45 3.41 2.94
C LEU A 18 -0.01 4.49 3.92
N PRO A 19 -0.04 4.24 5.24
CA PRO A 19 -0.43 5.23 6.25
C PRO A 19 0.49 6.47 6.28
N ASN A 20 1.78 6.31 6.01
CA ASN A 20 2.76 7.39 6.17
C ASN A 20 3.00 8.22 4.88
N CYS A 21 2.41 7.86 3.73
CA CYS A 21 2.55 8.64 2.49
C CYS A 21 1.31 8.57 1.59
N GLY A 22 1.08 9.56 0.73
CA GLY A 22 -0.08 9.58 -0.18
C GLY A 22 -0.06 8.54 -1.31
N HIS A 23 0.97 7.69 -1.38
CA HIS A 23 1.09 6.70 -2.43
C HIS A 23 0.28 5.44 -2.11
N ALA A 24 -0.41 4.94 -3.14
CA ALA A 24 -1.11 3.68 -3.13
C ALA A 24 -0.50 2.78 -4.21
N PHE A 25 -0.38 1.49 -3.93
CA PHE A 25 0.13 0.52 -4.91
C PHE A 25 -0.78 -0.68 -4.96
N CYS A 26 -0.76 -1.42 -6.06
CA CYS A 26 -1.46 -2.70 -6.10
C CYS A 26 -0.90 -3.65 -5.03
N LEU A 27 -1.73 -4.52 -4.48
CA LEU A 27 -1.32 -5.46 -3.43
C LEU A 27 -0.15 -6.33 -3.90
N GLY A 28 -0.17 -6.78 -5.15
CA GLY A 28 0.93 -7.53 -5.76
C GLY A 28 2.23 -6.73 -5.87
N CYS A 29 2.13 -5.45 -6.20
CA CYS A 29 3.24 -4.52 -6.37
C CYS A 29 3.98 -4.31 -5.05
N ILE A 30 3.24 -4.00 -3.97
CA ILE A 30 3.84 -3.76 -2.66
C ILE A 30 4.37 -5.06 -2.03
N ARG A 31 3.74 -6.19 -2.34
CA ARG A 31 4.23 -7.52 -1.92
C ARG A 31 5.53 -7.88 -2.63
N GLN A 32 5.64 -7.60 -3.92
CA GLN A 32 6.90 -7.74 -4.65
C GLN A 32 7.97 -6.80 -4.10
N TRP A 33 7.64 -5.53 -3.87
CA TRP A 33 8.57 -4.55 -3.29
C TRP A 33 9.16 -5.01 -1.96
N ARG A 34 8.31 -5.48 -1.03
CA ARG A 34 8.76 -6.02 0.26
C ARG A 34 9.52 -7.35 0.15
N ARG A 35 9.31 -8.10 -0.94
CA ARG A 35 9.99 -9.38 -1.21
C ARG A 35 11.33 -9.17 -1.91
N SER A 36 11.48 -8.08 -2.67
CA SER A 36 12.75 -7.68 -3.26
C SER A 36 13.77 -7.46 -2.14
N ARG A 37 14.95 -8.05 -2.30
CA ARG A 37 16.10 -7.87 -1.39
C ARG A 37 17.22 -7.05 -2.03
N ASP A 38 16.92 -6.45 -3.18
CA ASP A 38 17.83 -5.61 -3.95
C ASP A 38 18.19 -4.30 -3.22
N PHE A 39 17.32 -3.88 -2.30
CA PHE A 39 17.48 -2.67 -1.50
C PHE A 39 17.60 -2.98 -0.01
N GLU A 40 18.15 -2.06 0.75
CA GLU A 40 18.23 -2.17 2.21
C GLU A 40 16.86 -2.42 2.85
N ALA A 41 16.86 -3.12 3.99
CA ALA A 41 15.66 -3.47 4.74
C ALA A 41 14.77 -2.25 5.08
N SER A 42 15.39 -1.07 5.22
CA SER A 42 14.74 0.23 5.45
C SER A 42 13.96 0.72 4.22
N ILE A 43 14.51 0.51 3.01
CA ILE A 43 13.93 0.92 1.73
C ILE A 43 12.80 -0.02 1.31
N ILE A 44 12.97 -1.34 1.46
CA ILE A 44 11.93 -2.32 1.11
C ILE A 44 10.71 -2.22 2.05
N LYS A 45 10.90 -1.68 3.25
CA LYS A 45 9.83 -1.34 4.21
C LYS A 45 9.30 0.08 4.02
N ALA A 46 9.87 0.85 3.09
CA ALA A 46 9.45 2.19 2.76
C ALA A 46 8.66 2.22 1.45
N CYS A 47 8.03 3.36 1.18
CA CYS A 47 7.38 3.62 -0.09
C CYS A 47 8.39 3.64 -1.25
N PRO A 48 8.11 3.02 -2.41
CA PRO A 48 9.03 3.05 -3.56
C PRO A 48 9.22 4.46 -4.15
N GLU A 49 8.21 5.33 -4.08
CA GLU A 49 8.30 6.70 -4.61
C GLU A 49 8.94 7.70 -3.64
N CYS A 50 8.40 7.85 -2.42
CA CYS A 50 8.90 8.85 -1.47
C CYS A 50 9.85 8.33 -0.39
N ARG A 51 10.13 7.01 -0.35
CA ARG A 51 10.99 6.37 0.66
C ARG A 51 10.58 6.63 2.11
N VAL A 52 9.33 7.01 2.35
CA VAL A 52 8.78 7.12 3.69
C VAL A 52 8.63 5.71 4.28
N THR A 53 9.24 5.48 5.44
CA THR A 53 9.15 4.22 6.19
C THR A 53 7.69 3.94 6.55
N SER A 54 7.15 2.84 6.04
CA SER A 54 5.79 2.42 6.33
C SER A 54 5.77 0.93 6.65
N SER A 55 5.85 0.61 7.94
CA SER A 55 5.94 -0.77 8.43
C SER A 55 4.74 -1.64 8.04
N TYR A 56 3.58 -1.04 7.81
CA TYR A 56 2.36 -1.72 7.36
C TYR A 56 1.69 -0.97 6.19
N TYR A 57 0.79 -1.67 5.51
CA TYR A 57 -0.09 -1.13 4.48
C TYR A 57 -1.51 -1.60 4.77
N ILE A 58 -2.50 -0.82 4.37
CA ILE A 58 -3.92 -1.10 4.57
C ILE A 58 -4.47 -1.63 3.24
N PRO A 59 -4.91 -2.90 3.15
CA PRO A 59 -5.54 -3.41 1.94
C PRO A 59 -6.92 -2.75 1.77
N HIS A 60 -7.11 -2.06 0.64
CA HIS A 60 -8.35 -1.37 0.31
C HIS A 60 -8.76 -1.64 -1.13
N LYS A 61 -10.07 -1.64 -1.41
CA LYS A 61 -10.60 -1.92 -2.76
C LYS A 61 -10.40 -0.75 -3.73
N TYR A 62 -10.31 0.46 -3.20
CA TYR A 62 -10.18 1.69 -3.98
C TYR A 62 -8.83 2.34 -3.73
N TRP A 63 -8.32 2.98 -4.76
CA TRP A 63 -7.14 3.83 -4.69
C TRP A 63 -7.49 5.10 -3.91
N VAL A 64 -6.88 5.27 -2.74
CA VAL A 64 -7.09 6.44 -1.88
C VAL A 64 -5.79 7.24 -1.82
N THR A 65 -5.81 8.43 -2.42
CA THR A 65 -4.73 9.43 -2.36
C THR A 65 -5.09 10.62 -1.48
N ASP A 66 -6.38 10.81 -1.21
CA ASP A 66 -6.87 11.91 -0.40
C ASP A 66 -6.45 11.74 1.06
N ALA A 67 -5.99 12.83 1.67
CA ALA A 67 -5.47 12.81 3.03
C ALA A 67 -6.57 12.59 4.08
N ASP A 68 -7.80 13.07 3.86
CA ASP A 68 -8.93 12.92 4.78
C ASP A 68 -9.48 11.49 4.74
N GLU A 69 -9.76 10.96 3.53
CA GLU A 69 -10.20 9.57 3.37
C GLU A 69 -9.16 8.59 3.92
N LYS A 70 -7.88 8.87 3.66
CA LYS A 70 -6.79 8.07 4.19
C LYS A 70 -6.70 8.17 5.70
N GLY A 71 -6.87 9.35 6.28
CA GLY A 71 -6.90 9.54 7.74
C GLY A 71 -7.98 8.66 8.39
N LYS A 72 -9.20 8.70 7.85
CA LYS A 72 -10.33 7.85 8.28
C LYS A 72 -10.02 6.36 8.12
N LEU A 73 -9.38 5.96 7.02
CA LEU A 73 -8.96 4.58 6.78
C LEU A 73 -7.95 4.09 7.81
N ILE A 74 -6.94 4.91 8.13
CA ILE A 74 -5.92 4.58 9.13
C ILE A 74 -6.55 4.44 10.50
N GLU A 75 -7.44 5.37 10.87
CA GLU A 75 -8.14 5.35 12.15
C GLU A 75 -9.02 4.11 12.28
N THR A 76 -9.84 3.83 11.26
CA THR A 76 -10.70 2.64 11.19
C THR A 76 -9.87 1.36 11.26
N PHE A 77 -8.73 1.31 10.55
CA PHE A 77 -7.87 0.14 10.55
C PHE A 77 -7.22 -0.07 11.92
N LYS A 78 -6.66 0.99 12.54
CA LYS A 78 -6.10 0.95 13.89
C LYS A 78 -7.14 0.52 14.92
N ALA A 79 -8.36 1.06 14.86
CA ALA A 79 -9.46 0.70 15.75
C ALA A 79 -9.89 -0.78 15.62
N ARG A 80 -9.68 -1.38 14.44
CA ARG A 80 -10.03 -2.78 14.17
C ARG A 80 -8.89 -3.78 14.44
N THR A 81 -7.65 -3.31 14.57
CA THR A 81 -6.47 -4.15 14.87
C THR A 81 -5.89 -3.97 16.26
N GLY A 82 -6.39 -3.01 17.05
CA GLY A 82 -6.16 -2.89 18.50
C GLY A 82 -7.19 -3.68 19.29
#